data_AF-A0AAV8T1E1-F1
#
_entry.id   AF-A0AAV8T1E1-F1
#
_cell.length_a   1.000
_cell.length_b   1.000
_cell.length_c   1.000
_cell.angle_alpha   90.00
_cell.angle_beta   90.00
_cell.angle_gamma   90.00
#
_symmetry.space_group_name_H-M   'P 1'
#
loop_
_entity.id
_entity.type
_entity.pdbx_description
1 polymer ?
#
loop_
_entity_poly.entity_id
_entity_poly.type
_entity_poly.pdbx_seq_one_letter_code
_entity_poly.pdbx_strand_id
1 'polypeptide(L)'
;MANLVLDSFLSRSKSIAQAKQIQAHLITTGQFQFPICPSRSKLLELCALSLGNLSFAVDAFRQILTPSTNDWNAILRGLIQSPAPVDAFSWYKTMLRTSCRVDALTCSFVLKACARVLARFESCQLHSHVVRKGFIADSLLGTTLLDVYAKVGDLDSAEKVFDEMVMRDIASWNALISGFGQGDRPNEALALFKRMESDGFKPNEITVLGALAACSQLGAFKEGEKIHGYIKDQKLDTNVIVCNAVIDMYSKCGLVDKAYSVFEGMSCMKNRVTWNTMMMGYAMHGDGHKALELFQQMGHAGVTPDAVSYIAVLSSCNHGGLVEEGYRLFNSMESCGVTPNVKHYGAMVDLLGRSGRLQEAYEVINSMPMVPDMILWQTLLGACKTYRNVEMAEVVSWKLVEMGSKHDGDFVLLSNVYAAHERWTDVGRVREAMMSRNVKKVPGVSYIETKGMVHSFYNGDKSHENWREIYGQLDEIGFRIKEHGYVAETSCVLHDIGDEEKEHVLCHHSEKLAVAFGLISTDEGTPIQVIKNLRICGDCHAVIKLISKIYNREIVVRDLMRFHRFKDGSCSCGDYW
;
A
#
# COMPACT_ATOMS: atom_id res chain seq x y z
N MET A 1 -44.40 -20.51 23.70
CA MET A 1 -43.95 -19.49 24.68
C MET A 1 -42.54 -19.72 25.20
N ALA A 2 -42.15 -20.92 25.65
CA ALA A 2 -40.81 -21.17 26.23
C ALA A 2 -39.61 -20.79 25.33
N ASN A 3 -39.62 -21.15 24.03
CA ASN A 3 -38.52 -20.82 23.10
C ASN A 3 -38.37 -19.31 22.83
N LEU A 4 -39.47 -18.54 22.84
CA LEU A 4 -39.44 -17.07 22.67
C LEU A 4 -38.83 -16.37 23.88
N VAL A 5 -39.10 -16.90 25.08
CA VAL A 5 -38.51 -16.40 26.34
C VAL A 5 -37.01 -16.71 26.37
N LEU A 6 -36.61 -17.94 26.02
CA LEU A 6 -35.20 -18.34 25.98
C LEU A 6 -34.39 -17.53 24.96
N ASP A 7 -34.95 -17.27 23.78
CA ASP A 7 -34.33 -16.43 22.75
C ASP A 7 -34.18 -14.97 23.22
N SER A 8 -35.14 -14.43 23.97
CA SER A 8 -35.01 -13.11 24.60
C SER A 8 -33.96 -13.06 25.71
N PHE A 9 -33.69 -14.18 26.40
CA PHE A 9 -32.61 -14.26 27.39
C PHE A 9 -31.25 -14.36 26.72
N LEU A 10 -31.13 -15.14 25.64
CA LEU A 10 -29.92 -15.23 24.82
C LEU A 10 -29.49 -13.87 24.26
N SER A 11 -30.44 -13.07 23.75
CA SER A 11 -30.13 -11.74 23.22
C SER A 11 -29.74 -10.70 24.29
N ARG A 12 -30.03 -10.95 25.57
CA ARG A 12 -29.74 -10.05 26.70
C ARG A 12 -28.56 -10.52 27.54
N SER A 13 -28.04 -11.72 27.28
CA SER A 13 -26.94 -12.28 28.06
C SER A 13 -25.63 -11.53 27.77
N LYS A 14 -24.94 -11.12 28.83
CA LYS A 14 -23.70 -10.33 28.77
C LYS A 14 -22.52 -11.01 29.44
N SER A 15 -22.69 -12.24 29.96
CA SER A 15 -21.63 -12.95 30.66
C SER A 15 -21.62 -14.44 30.37
N ILE A 16 -20.42 -15.04 30.48
CA ILE A 16 -20.23 -16.48 30.31
C ILE A 16 -20.98 -17.27 31.39
N ALA A 17 -21.12 -16.72 32.60
CA ALA A 17 -21.88 -17.38 33.66
C ALA A 17 -23.34 -17.60 33.27
N GLN A 18 -23.96 -16.59 32.63
CA GLN A 18 -25.32 -16.71 32.10
C GLN A 18 -25.39 -17.69 30.93
N ALA A 19 -24.41 -17.67 30.03
CA ALA A 19 -24.33 -18.65 28.93
C ALA A 19 -24.23 -20.10 29.45
N LYS A 20 -23.44 -20.34 30.50
CA LYS A 20 -23.34 -21.65 31.18
C LYS A 20 -24.68 -22.08 31.79
N GLN A 21 -25.43 -21.16 32.40
CA GLN A 21 -26.77 -21.47 32.94
C GLN A 21 -27.74 -21.86 31.83
N ILE A 22 -27.71 -21.15 30.70
CA ILE A 22 -28.56 -21.47 29.53
C ILE A 22 -28.16 -22.83 28.95
N GLN A 23 -26.86 -23.12 28.82
CA GLN A 23 -26.38 -24.44 28.39
C GLN A 23 -26.87 -25.55 29.33
N ALA A 24 -26.70 -25.37 30.64
CA ALA A 24 -27.14 -26.34 31.64
C ALA A 24 -28.66 -26.58 31.55
N HIS A 25 -29.46 -25.53 31.37
CA HIS A 25 -30.90 -25.64 31.17
C HIS A 25 -31.25 -26.43 29.90
N LEU A 26 -30.59 -26.14 28.76
CA LEU A 26 -30.80 -26.89 27.53
C LEU A 26 -30.43 -28.37 27.69
N ILE A 27 -29.37 -28.68 28.45
CA ILE A 27 -28.94 -30.06 28.70
C ILE A 27 -29.95 -30.78 29.59
N THR A 28 -30.36 -30.20 30.71
CA THR A 28 -31.27 -30.85 31.67
C THR A 28 -32.68 -31.03 31.11
N THR A 29 -33.11 -30.17 30.19
CA THR A 29 -34.39 -30.29 29.49
C THR A 29 -34.32 -31.21 28.25
N GLY A 30 -33.14 -31.78 27.95
CA GLY A 30 -32.91 -32.63 26.76
C GLY A 30 -32.86 -31.86 25.43
N GLN A 31 -33.18 -30.57 25.43
CA GLN A 31 -33.25 -29.74 24.23
C GLN A 31 -31.89 -29.56 23.54
N PHE A 32 -30.79 -29.67 24.28
CA PHE A 32 -29.44 -29.54 23.76
C PHE A 32 -29.09 -30.62 22.73
N GLN A 33 -29.73 -31.79 22.78
CA GLN A 33 -29.47 -32.91 21.85
C GLN A 33 -30.48 -33.02 20.72
N PHE A 34 -31.50 -32.16 20.66
CA PHE A 34 -32.43 -32.18 19.54
C PHE A 34 -31.72 -31.81 18.22
N PRO A 35 -31.98 -32.53 17.11
CA PRO A 35 -31.32 -32.28 15.83
C PRO A 35 -31.50 -30.84 15.33
N ILE A 36 -32.67 -30.24 15.58
CA ILE A 36 -32.98 -28.86 15.23
C ILE A 36 -33.25 -28.07 16.52
N CYS A 37 -32.26 -27.33 16.99
CA CYS A 37 -32.37 -26.49 18.18
C CYS A 37 -31.78 -25.09 17.92
N PRO A 38 -32.59 -24.13 17.45
CA PRO A 38 -32.10 -22.78 17.12
C PRO A 38 -31.46 -22.05 18.31
N SER A 39 -31.99 -22.25 19.51
CA SER A 39 -31.47 -21.63 20.73
C SER A 39 -30.08 -22.17 21.11
N ARG A 40 -29.74 -23.41 20.73
CA ARG A 40 -28.38 -23.96 20.87
C ARG A 40 -27.41 -23.28 19.91
N SER A 41 -27.75 -23.17 18.62
CA SER A 41 -26.86 -22.50 17.66
C SER A 41 -26.65 -21.02 18.00
N LYS A 42 -27.70 -20.33 18.46
CA LYS A 42 -27.60 -18.95 18.98
C LYS A 42 -26.71 -18.84 20.22
N LEU A 43 -26.76 -19.81 21.14
CA LEU A 43 -25.88 -19.87 22.30
C LEU A 43 -24.41 -20.00 21.86
N LEU A 44 -24.11 -20.90 20.92
CA LEU A 44 -22.77 -21.06 20.38
C LEU A 44 -22.27 -19.76 19.73
N GLU A 45 -23.12 -19.10 18.94
CA GLU A 45 -22.80 -17.84 18.27
C GLU A 45 -22.56 -16.70 19.27
N LEU A 46 -23.41 -16.56 20.28
CA LEU A 46 -23.25 -15.58 21.37
C LEU A 46 -21.90 -15.76 22.07
N CYS A 47 -21.54 -17.00 22.40
CA CYS A 47 -20.28 -17.30 23.07
C CYS A 47 -19.07 -17.02 22.18
N ALA A 48 -19.14 -17.42 20.91
CA ALA A 48 -18.04 -17.29 19.97
C ALA A 48 -17.79 -15.83 19.53
N LEU A 49 -18.84 -15.01 19.44
CA LEU A 49 -18.76 -13.64 18.94
C LEU A 49 -18.90 -12.60 20.06
N SER A 50 -20.08 -12.50 20.66
CA SER A 50 -20.43 -11.39 21.56
C SER A 50 -19.69 -11.45 22.89
N LEU A 51 -19.46 -12.66 23.42
CA LEU A 51 -18.71 -12.87 24.66
C LEU A 51 -17.22 -13.11 24.43
N GLY A 52 -16.79 -13.24 23.16
CA GLY A 52 -15.39 -13.43 22.78
C GLY A 52 -14.75 -14.72 23.34
N ASN A 53 -15.53 -15.74 23.70
CA ASN A 53 -15.02 -17.00 24.24
C ASN A 53 -15.30 -18.18 23.31
N LEU A 54 -14.50 -18.23 22.25
CA LEU A 54 -14.54 -19.30 21.27
C LEU A 54 -14.23 -20.69 21.86
N SER A 55 -13.34 -20.75 22.87
CA SER A 55 -13.00 -22.02 23.53
C SER A 55 -14.23 -22.67 24.16
N PHE A 56 -15.01 -21.90 24.92
CA PHE A 56 -16.26 -22.37 25.52
C PHE A 56 -17.29 -22.80 24.45
N ALA A 57 -17.42 -22.03 23.36
CA ALA A 57 -18.31 -22.41 22.27
C ALA A 57 -17.90 -23.74 21.62
N VAL A 58 -16.60 -23.95 21.39
CA VAL A 58 -16.05 -25.20 20.85
C VAL A 58 -16.28 -26.37 21.80
N ASP A 59 -16.09 -26.19 23.11
CA ASP A 59 -16.32 -27.24 24.10
C ASP A 59 -17.80 -27.60 24.23
N ALA A 60 -18.70 -26.61 24.14
CA ALA A 60 -20.14 -26.85 24.08
C ALA A 60 -20.53 -27.58 22.78
N PHE A 61 -19.94 -27.20 21.65
CA PHE A 61 -20.18 -27.84 20.36
C PHE A 61 -19.80 -29.33 20.37
N ARG A 62 -18.65 -29.68 20.98
CA ARG A 62 -18.19 -31.08 21.10
C ARG A 62 -19.13 -31.98 21.89
N GLN A 63 -20.01 -31.41 22.72
CA GLN A 63 -21.02 -32.18 23.47
C GLN A 63 -22.27 -32.50 22.64
N ILE A 64 -22.39 -31.97 21.42
CA ILE A 64 -23.54 -32.19 20.55
C ILE A 64 -23.36 -33.50 19.78
N LEU A 65 -24.29 -34.43 19.94
CA LEU A 65 -24.22 -35.75 19.28
C LEU A 65 -24.46 -35.65 17.77
N THR A 66 -25.39 -34.80 17.34
CA THR A 66 -25.75 -34.59 15.93
C THR A 66 -25.79 -33.09 15.59
N PRO A 67 -24.62 -32.48 15.30
CA PRO A 67 -24.56 -31.04 15.03
C PRO A 67 -25.27 -30.68 13.71
N SER A 68 -26.08 -29.63 13.75
CA SER A 68 -26.73 -29.06 12.57
C SER A 68 -25.79 -28.12 11.82
N THR A 69 -26.12 -27.77 10.57
CA THR A 69 -25.37 -26.78 9.77
C THR A 69 -25.20 -25.45 10.51
N ASN A 70 -26.22 -25.00 11.26
CA ASN A 70 -26.17 -23.77 12.03
C ASN A 70 -25.19 -23.84 13.21
N ASP A 71 -25.05 -25.02 13.84
CA ASP A 71 -24.08 -25.21 14.92
C ASP A 71 -22.64 -25.12 14.38
N TRP A 72 -22.37 -25.71 13.22
CA TRP A 72 -21.08 -25.59 12.53
C TRP A 72 -20.81 -24.14 12.09
N ASN A 73 -21.80 -23.49 11.49
CA ASN A 73 -21.71 -22.11 11.03
C ASN A 73 -21.42 -21.13 12.18
N ALA A 74 -21.97 -21.35 13.38
CA ALA A 74 -21.65 -20.56 14.57
C ALA A 74 -20.16 -20.63 14.95
N ILE A 75 -19.57 -21.83 14.92
CA ILE A 75 -18.13 -22.01 15.22
C ILE A 75 -17.26 -21.42 14.12
N LEU A 76 -17.58 -21.68 12.85
CA LEU A 76 -16.84 -21.13 11.71
C LEU A 76 -16.84 -19.60 11.74
N ARG A 77 -17.99 -18.97 12.05
CA ARG A 77 -18.10 -17.52 12.18
C ARG A 77 -17.24 -16.97 13.32
N GLY A 78 -17.18 -17.67 14.45
CA GLY A 78 -16.29 -17.37 15.57
C GLY A 78 -14.81 -17.44 15.22
N LEU A 79 -14.40 -18.47 14.48
CA LEU A 79 -13.01 -18.67 14.05
C LEU A 79 -12.52 -17.53 13.16
N ILE A 80 -13.37 -16.97 12.30
CA ILE A 80 -13.03 -15.79 11.47
C ILE A 80 -12.60 -14.61 12.33
N GLN A 81 -13.27 -14.36 13.47
CA GLN A 81 -12.95 -13.24 14.36
C GLN A 81 -11.79 -13.54 15.31
N SER A 82 -11.36 -14.80 15.39
CA SER A 82 -10.27 -15.23 16.26
C SER A 82 -8.90 -14.80 15.73
N PRO A 83 -7.85 -14.85 16.58
CA PRO A 83 -6.46 -14.66 16.15
C PRO A 83 -5.95 -15.72 15.17
N ALA A 84 -6.63 -16.88 15.05
CA ALA A 84 -6.24 -17.99 14.18
C ALA A 84 -7.35 -18.38 13.17
N PRO A 85 -7.69 -17.52 12.17
CA PRO A 85 -8.73 -17.83 11.20
C PRO A 85 -8.45 -19.07 10.34
N VAL A 86 -7.18 -19.49 10.24
CA VAL A 86 -6.74 -20.69 9.50
C VAL A 86 -7.41 -21.98 10.00
N ASP A 87 -7.79 -22.03 11.27
CA ASP A 87 -8.45 -23.19 11.87
C ASP A 87 -9.82 -23.46 11.23
N ALA A 88 -10.46 -22.44 10.63
CA ALA A 88 -11.70 -22.60 9.88
C ALA A 88 -11.59 -23.66 8.77
N PHE A 89 -10.41 -23.84 8.16
CA PHE A 89 -10.20 -24.84 7.11
C PHE A 89 -10.25 -26.26 7.65
N SER A 90 -9.67 -26.49 8.84
CA SER A 90 -9.70 -27.79 9.50
C SER A 90 -11.12 -28.16 9.94
N TRP A 91 -11.85 -27.19 10.50
CA TRP A 91 -13.25 -27.35 10.87
C TRP A 91 -14.14 -27.64 9.67
N TYR A 92 -13.96 -26.91 8.57
CA TYR A 92 -14.68 -27.15 7.33
C TYR A 92 -14.41 -28.55 6.75
N LYS A 93 -13.14 -28.99 6.71
CA LYS A 93 -12.77 -30.35 6.29
C LYS A 93 -13.41 -31.41 7.20
N THR A 94 -13.50 -31.15 8.50
CA THR A 94 -14.16 -32.05 9.46
C THR A 94 -15.66 -32.12 9.19
N MET A 95 -16.33 -30.99 9.00
CA MET A 95 -17.74 -30.92 8.62
C MET A 95 -18.01 -31.72 7.34
N LEU A 96 -17.17 -31.58 6.30
CA LEU A 96 -17.29 -32.32 5.04
C LEU A 96 -17.18 -33.85 5.19
N ARG A 97 -16.52 -34.34 6.24
CA ARG A 97 -16.44 -35.78 6.56
C ARG A 97 -17.65 -36.30 7.34
N THR A 98 -18.46 -35.40 7.88
CA THR A 98 -19.74 -35.75 8.52
C THR A 98 -20.86 -35.80 7.49
N SER A 99 -22.00 -36.40 7.84
CA SER A 99 -23.22 -36.38 7.02
C SER A 99 -23.95 -35.03 7.01
N CYS A 100 -23.34 -33.98 7.58
CA CYS A 100 -23.95 -32.64 7.68
C CYS A 100 -23.95 -31.92 6.33
N ARG A 101 -25.04 -31.21 6.01
CA ARG A 101 -25.16 -30.46 4.76
C ARG A 101 -24.40 -29.14 4.86
N VAL A 102 -23.51 -28.89 3.89
CA VAL A 102 -22.89 -27.58 3.65
C VAL A 102 -23.88 -26.70 2.89
N ASP A 103 -24.03 -25.44 3.31
CA ASP A 103 -24.81 -24.42 2.60
C ASP A 103 -23.93 -23.24 2.13
N ALA A 104 -24.54 -22.29 1.41
CA ALA A 104 -23.84 -21.12 0.90
C ALA A 104 -23.21 -20.27 2.02
N LEU A 105 -23.86 -20.23 3.19
CA LEU A 105 -23.38 -19.47 4.34
C LEU A 105 -22.12 -20.10 4.95
N THR A 106 -22.07 -21.43 5.04
CA THR A 106 -20.86 -22.17 5.41
C THR A 106 -19.71 -21.79 4.49
N CYS A 107 -19.91 -21.82 3.17
CA CYS A 107 -18.86 -21.44 2.21
C CYS A 107 -18.45 -19.97 2.37
N SER A 108 -19.39 -19.04 2.59
CA SER A 108 -19.09 -17.62 2.81
C SER A 108 -18.19 -17.40 4.03
N PHE A 109 -18.43 -18.12 5.13
CA PHE A 109 -17.58 -18.03 6.32
C PHE A 109 -16.15 -18.50 6.10
N VAL A 110 -15.98 -19.65 5.43
CA VAL A 110 -14.63 -20.18 5.17
C VAL A 110 -13.90 -19.30 4.15
N LEU A 111 -14.59 -18.77 3.14
CA LEU A 111 -14.04 -17.79 2.19
C LEU A 111 -13.59 -16.51 2.90
N LYS A 112 -14.37 -15.98 3.85
CA LYS A 112 -13.95 -14.83 4.68
C LYS A 112 -12.71 -15.14 5.52
N ALA A 113 -12.54 -16.38 5.98
CA ALA A 113 -11.29 -16.81 6.60
C ALA A 113 -10.13 -16.79 5.59
N CYS A 114 -10.33 -17.28 4.36
CA CYS A 114 -9.34 -17.20 3.28
C CYS A 114 -8.91 -15.75 2.98
N ALA A 115 -9.86 -14.82 2.88
CA ALA A 115 -9.55 -13.39 2.70
C ALA A 115 -8.68 -12.83 3.83
N ARG A 116 -8.92 -13.23 5.08
CA ARG A 116 -8.15 -12.75 6.25
C ARG A 116 -6.72 -13.25 6.28
N VAL A 117 -6.46 -14.46 5.79
CA VAL A 117 -5.12 -15.08 5.80
C VAL A 117 -4.46 -15.08 4.41
N LEU A 118 -5.09 -14.42 3.43
CA LEU A 118 -4.66 -14.36 2.04
C LEU A 118 -4.40 -15.74 1.40
N ALA A 119 -5.22 -16.74 1.77
CA ALA A 119 -5.07 -18.13 1.35
C ALA A 119 -5.57 -18.37 -0.09
N ARG A 120 -4.70 -18.10 -1.08
CA ARG A 120 -5.03 -18.23 -2.52
C ARG A 120 -5.46 -19.65 -2.90
N PHE A 121 -4.73 -20.67 -2.46
CA PHE A 121 -4.99 -22.05 -2.86
C PHE A 121 -6.32 -22.58 -2.33
N GLU A 122 -6.59 -22.38 -1.04
CA GLU A 122 -7.83 -22.75 -0.37
C GLU A 122 -9.03 -22.02 -0.97
N SER A 123 -8.86 -20.75 -1.36
CA SER A 123 -9.91 -19.97 -2.04
C SER A 123 -10.36 -20.64 -3.33
N CYS A 124 -9.42 -21.08 -4.18
CA CYS A 124 -9.73 -21.78 -5.43
C CYS A 124 -10.41 -23.15 -5.21
N GLN A 125 -9.99 -23.88 -4.16
CA GLN A 125 -10.63 -25.15 -3.79
C GLN A 125 -12.07 -24.95 -3.34
N LEU A 126 -12.32 -23.91 -2.52
CA LEU A 126 -13.66 -23.55 -2.06
C LEU A 126 -14.53 -23.07 -3.21
N HIS A 127 -14.02 -22.22 -4.11
CA HIS A 127 -14.76 -21.78 -5.29
C HIS A 127 -15.17 -22.98 -6.16
N SER A 128 -14.27 -23.94 -6.40
CA SER A 128 -14.62 -25.19 -7.09
C SER A 128 -15.74 -25.96 -6.40
N HIS A 129 -15.78 -25.96 -5.06
CA HIS A 129 -16.86 -26.60 -4.30
C HIS A 129 -18.19 -25.84 -4.44
N VAL A 130 -18.15 -24.49 -4.37
CA VAL A 130 -19.30 -23.60 -4.58
C VAL A 130 -19.95 -23.85 -5.94
N VAL A 131 -19.14 -23.94 -7.00
CA VAL A 131 -19.62 -24.26 -8.36
C VAL A 131 -20.26 -25.64 -8.41
N ARG A 132 -19.58 -26.69 -7.90
CA ARG A 132 -20.12 -28.07 -7.92
C ARG A 132 -21.43 -28.22 -7.14
N LYS A 133 -21.65 -27.41 -6.11
CA LYS A 133 -22.88 -27.42 -5.30
C LYS A 133 -23.99 -26.51 -5.86
N GLY A 134 -23.70 -25.75 -6.92
CA GLY A 134 -24.65 -24.81 -7.52
C GLY A 134 -24.91 -23.56 -6.67
N PHE A 135 -24.01 -23.22 -5.75
CA PHE A 135 -24.19 -22.04 -4.87
C PHE A 135 -23.79 -20.73 -5.54
N ILE A 136 -23.25 -20.75 -6.76
CA ILE A 136 -22.82 -19.54 -7.50
C ILE A 136 -23.98 -18.57 -7.81
N ALA A 137 -25.22 -19.07 -7.84
CA ALA A 137 -26.41 -18.24 -8.02
C ALA A 137 -26.75 -17.36 -6.79
N ASP A 138 -26.13 -17.62 -5.64
CA ASP A 138 -26.27 -16.81 -4.43
C ASP A 138 -25.44 -15.53 -4.56
N SER A 139 -26.10 -14.37 -4.65
CA SER A 139 -25.44 -13.08 -4.87
C SER A 139 -24.49 -12.69 -3.73
N LEU A 140 -24.83 -13.02 -2.48
CA LEU A 140 -23.99 -12.71 -1.31
C LEU A 140 -22.70 -13.54 -1.32
N LEU A 141 -22.80 -14.81 -1.73
CA LEU A 141 -21.64 -15.67 -1.92
C LEU A 141 -20.79 -15.22 -3.11
N GLY A 142 -21.41 -14.77 -4.21
CA GLY A 142 -20.72 -14.13 -5.33
C GLY A 142 -19.90 -12.91 -4.89
N THR A 143 -20.50 -11.98 -4.13
CA THR A 143 -19.79 -10.84 -3.55
C THR A 143 -18.66 -11.27 -2.59
N THR A 144 -18.86 -12.35 -1.82
CA THR A 144 -17.81 -12.89 -0.95
C THR A 144 -16.64 -13.49 -1.75
N LEU A 145 -16.92 -14.22 -2.83
CA LEU A 145 -15.89 -14.75 -3.73
C LEU A 145 -15.08 -13.63 -4.38
N LEU A 146 -15.75 -12.56 -4.80
CA LEU A 146 -15.11 -11.39 -5.37
C LEU A 146 -14.17 -10.72 -4.37
N ASP A 147 -14.62 -10.44 -3.15
CA ASP A 147 -13.79 -9.85 -2.08
C ASP A 147 -12.55 -10.72 -1.78
N VAL A 148 -12.70 -12.04 -1.77
CA VAL A 148 -11.57 -12.96 -1.57
C VAL A 148 -10.58 -12.85 -2.72
N TYR A 149 -11.04 -12.94 -3.97
CA TYR A 149 -10.16 -12.87 -5.14
C TYR A 149 -9.41 -11.54 -5.23
N ALA A 150 -10.12 -10.43 -4.96
CA ALA A 150 -9.52 -9.11 -4.86
C ALA A 150 -8.41 -9.07 -3.79
N LYS A 151 -8.66 -9.57 -2.58
CA LYS A 151 -7.69 -9.55 -1.47
C LYS A 151 -6.47 -10.45 -1.69
N VAL A 152 -6.64 -11.60 -2.34
CA VAL A 152 -5.51 -12.50 -2.67
C VAL A 152 -4.74 -12.06 -3.92
N GLY A 153 -5.15 -10.96 -4.56
CA GLY A 153 -4.50 -10.38 -5.74
C GLY A 153 -4.79 -11.11 -7.05
N ASP A 154 -5.81 -11.96 -7.12
CA ASP A 154 -6.22 -12.64 -8.35
C ASP A 154 -7.37 -11.86 -9.02
N LEU A 155 -6.99 -10.69 -9.53
CA LEU A 155 -7.92 -9.70 -10.08
C LEU A 155 -8.69 -10.20 -11.31
N ASP A 156 -8.06 -11.05 -12.14
CA ASP A 156 -8.69 -11.66 -13.31
C ASP A 156 -9.83 -12.60 -12.91
N SER A 157 -9.64 -13.38 -11.83
CA SER A 157 -10.71 -14.24 -11.30
C SER A 157 -11.82 -13.42 -10.64
N ALA A 158 -11.48 -12.32 -9.98
CA ALA A 158 -12.48 -11.41 -9.40
C ALA A 158 -13.37 -10.79 -10.50
N GLU A 159 -12.77 -10.35 -11.60
CA GLU A 159 -13.47 -9.81 -12.77
C GLU A 159 -14.40 -10.84 -13.41
N LYS A 160 -13.93 -12.06 -13.63
CA LYS A 160 -14.75 -13.16 -14.17
C LYS A 160 -15.96 -13.46 -13.28
N VAL A 161 -15.75 -13.57 -11.96
CA VAL A 161 -16.85 -13.78 -11.02
C VAL A 161 -17.87 -12.64 -11.12
N PHE A 162 -17.42 -11.39 -11.18
CA PHE A 162 -18.29 -10.23 -11.33
C PHE A 162 -19.10 -10.26 -12.63
N ASP A 163 -18.46 -10.64 -13.74
CA ASP A 163 -19.10 -10.72 -15.04
C ASP A 163 -20.14 -11.83 -15.10
N GLU A 164 -19.89 -12.96 -14.43
CA GLU A 164 -20.82 -14.10 -14.32
C GLU A 164 -21.97 -13.88 -13.32
N MET A 165 -21.92 -12.85 -12.47
CA MET A 165 -23.00 -12.56 -11.51
C MET A 165 -24.29 -12.14 -12.22
N VAL A 166 -25.37 -12.90 -11.98
CA VAL A 166 -26.71 -12.62 -12.51
C VAL A 166 -27.29 -11.33 -11.95
N MET A 167 -27.07 -11.07 -10.66
CA MET A 167 -27.47 -9.83 -9.99
C MET A 167 -26.27 -9.21 -9.28
N ARG A 168 -25.92 -8.00 -9.69
CA ARG A 168 -24.88 -7.19 -9.07
C ARG A 168 -25.54 -6.20 -8.12
N ASP A 169 -24.96 -6.06 -6.94
CA ASP A 169 -25.34 -5.04 -5.96
C ASP A 169 -24.18 -4.06 -5.72
N ILE A 170 -24.45 -2.97 -5.00
CA ILE A 170 -23.44 -1.95 -4.67
C ILE A 170 -22.22 -2.59 -3.99
N ALA A 171 -22.41 -3.65 -3.18
CA ALA A 171 -21.31 -4.33 -2.52
C ALA A 171 -20.37 -5.06 -3.50
N SER A 172 -20.91 -5.72 -4.53
CA SER A 172 -20.13 -6.36 -5.59
C SER A 172 -19.29 -5.36 -6.40
N TRP A 173 -19.88 -4.21 -6.76
CA TRP A 173 -19.15 -3.10 -7.42
C TRP A 173 -18.04 -2.57 -6.53
N ASN A 174 -18.35 -2.28 -5.26
CA ASN A 174 -17.39 -1.75 -4.30
C ASN A 174 -16.21 -2.67 -4.07
N ALA A 175 -16.45 -3.98 -3.99
CA ALA A 175 -15.40 -4.98 -3.82
C ALA A 175 -14.44 -5.00 -5.03
N LEU A 176 -14.97 -4.92 -6.26
CA LEU A 176 -14.14 -4.92 -7.46
C LEU A 176 -13.37 -3.60 -7.65
N ILE A 177 -14.05 -2.46 -7.48
CA ILE A 177 -13.43 -1.12 -7.58
C ILE A 177 -12.34 -0.96 -6.52
N SER A 178 -12.58 -1.40 -5.28
CA SER A 178 -11.58 -1.34 -4.21
C SER A 178 -10.42 -2.30 -4.49
N GLY A 179 -10.70 -3.50 -4.99
CA GLY A 179 -9.68 -4.48 -5.36
C GLY A 179 -8.74 -3.95 -6.44
N PHE A 180 -9.29 -3.39 -7.52
CA PHE A 180 -8.50 -2.79 -8.60
C PHE A 180 -7.79 -1.52 -8.16
N GLY A 181 -8.45 -0.66 -7.37
CA GLY A 181 -7.91 0.61 -6.92
C GLY A 181 -6.82 0.49 -5.84
N GLN A 182 -6.75 -0.64 -5.12
CA GLN A 182 -5.67 -0.97 -4.19
C GLN A 182 -4.62 -1.91 -4.79
N GLY A 183 -4.97 -2.63 -5.86
CA GLY A 183 -4.08 -3.50 -6.62
C GLY A 183 -3.28 -2.76 -7.68
N ASP A 184 -2.87 -3.48 -8.73
CA ASP A 184 -2.03 -3.05 -9.84
C ASP A 184 -2.82 -2.65 -11.10
N ARG A 185 -4.16 -2.60 -11.03
CA ARG A 185 -5.08 -2.24 -12.14
C ARG A 185 -5.89 -0.95 -11.86
N PRO A 186 -5.28 0.19 -11.44
CA PRO A 186 -6.04 1.38 -11.05
C PRO A 186 -6.83 2.03 -12.21
N ASN A 187 -6.37 1.90 -13.47
CA ASN A 187 -7.12 2.40 -14.63
C ASN A 187 -8.51 1.76 -14.75
N GLU A 188 -8.58 0.47 -14.45
CA GLU A 188 -9.83 -0.29 -14.55
C GLU A 188 -10.75 -0.02 -13.38
N ALA A 189 -10.21 0.29 -12.20
CA ALA A 189 -11.01 0.78 -11.08
C ALA A 189 -11.79 2.04 -11.47
N LEU A 190 -11.14 2.99 -12.18
CA LEU A 190 -11.79 4.20 -12.68
C LEU A 190 -12.79 3.92 -13.81
N ALA A 191 -12.47 2.97 -14.70
CA ALA A 191 -13.41 2.53 -15.74
C ALA A 191 -14.68 1.91 -15.12
N LEU A 192 -14.51 1.06 -14.10
CA LEU A 192 -15.62 0.47 -13.34
C LEU A 192 -16.43 1.51 -12.58
N PHE A 193 -15.78 2.50 -11.97
CA PHE A 193 -16.47 3.62 -11.32
C PHE A 193 -17.40 4.35 -12.29
N LYS A 194 -16.93 4.65 -13.50
CA LYS A 194 -17.74 5.29 -14.55
C LYS A 194 -18.86 4.37 -15.05
N ARG A 195 -18.57 3.07 -15.22
CA ARG A 195 -19.55 2.07 -15.65
C ARG A 195 -20.66 1.85 -14.60
N MET A 196 -20.33 1.96 -13.32
CA MET A 196 -21.31 1.81 -12.24
C MET A 196 -22.46 2.82 -12.38
N GLU A 197 -22.14 4.07 -12.71
CA GLU A 197 -23.14 5.12 -12.94
C GLU A 197 -23.99 4.86 -14.20
N SER A 198 -23.37 4.41 -15.29
CA SER A 198 -24.11 4.06 -16.51
C SER A 198 -25.07 2.89 -16.31
N ASP A 199 -24.74 1.98 -15.40
CA ASP A 199 -25.56 0.83 -15.04
C ASP A 199 -26.64 1.18 -13.98
N GLY A 200 -26.77 2.47 -13.65
CA GLY A 200 -27.83 2.99 -12.79
C GLY A 200 -27.54 2.90 -11.29
N PHE A 201 -26.32 2.56 -10.88
CA PHE A 201 -25.92 2.53 -9.48
C PHE A 201 -25.29 3.85 -9.06
N LYS A 202 -25.68 4.36 -7.89
CA LYS A 202 -25.07 5.57 -7.32
C LYS A 202 -23.83 5.22 -6.50
N PRO A 203 -22.66 5.78 -6.81
CA PRO A 203 -21.47 5.64 -5.96
C PRO A 203 -21.73 6.09 -4.53
N ASN A 204 -21.35 5.26 -3.56
CA ASN A 204 -21.40 5.58 -2.13
C ASN A 204 -19.99 5.86 -1.59
N GLU A 205 -19.86 6.03 -0.27
CA GLU A 205 -18.59 6.33 0.40
C GLU A 205 -17.53 5.28 0.08
N ILE A 206 -17.88 3.99 0.08
CA ILE A 206 -16.92 2.92 -0.22
C ILE A 206 -16.51 2.97 -1.70
N THR A 207 -17.46 3.26 -2.60
CA THR A 207 -17.17 3.40 -4.04
C THR A 207 -16.14 4.50 -4.30
N VAL A 208 -16.35 5.69 -3.72
CA VAL A 208 -15.45 6.83 -3.93
C VAL A 208 -14.09 6.61 -3.29
N LEU A 209 -13.99 5.85 -2.19
CA LEU A 209 -12.69 5.49 -1.60
C LEU A 209 -11.83 4.66 -2.56
N GLY A 210 -12.42 3.66 -3.22
CA GLY A 210 -11.70 2.84 -4.22
C GLY A 210 -11.28 3.67 -5.45
N ALA A 211 -12.16 4.54 -5.94
CA ALA A 211 -11.85 5.42 -7.07
C ALA A 211 -10.78 6.47 -6.74
N LEU A 212 -10.84 7.09 -5.56
CA LEU A 212 -9.81 8.02 -5.09
C LEU A 212 -8.46 7.32 -4.91
N ALA A 213 -8.44 6.08 -4.41
CA ALA A 213 -7.21 5.29 -4.30
C ALA A 213 -6.58 5.06 -5.69
N ALA A 214 -7.39 4.73 -6.69
CA ALA A 214 -6.92 4.61 -8.07
C ALA A 214 -6.35 5.93 -8.62
N CYS A 215 -7.02 7.07 -8.38
CA CYS A 215 -6.48 8.39 -8.74
C CYS A 215 -5.14 8.68 -8.04
N SER A 216 -5.02 8.38 -6.74
CA SER A 216 -3.78 8.54 -5.99
C SER A 216 -2.63 7.72 -6.55
N GLN A 217 -2.89 6.52 -7.07
CA GLN A 217 -1.86 5.67 -7.67
C GLN A 217 -1.42 6.19 -9.04
N LEU A 218 -2.38 6.60 -9.87
CA LEU A 218 -2.15 7.06 -11.24
C LEU A 218 -1.62 8.51 -11.31
N GLY A 219 -1.81 9.30 -10.25
CA GLY A 219 -1.64 10.75 -10.33
C GLY A 219 -2.73 11.46 -11.13
N ALA A 220 -3.88 10.81 -11.35
CA ALA A 220 -4.98 11.26 -12.21
C ALA A 220 -5.82 12.38 -11.55
N PHE A 221 -5.21 13.55 -11.34
CA PHE A 221 -5.84 14.64 -10.57
C PHE A 221 -7.15 15.15 -11.18
N LYS A 222 -7.28 15.18 -12.51
CA LYS A 222 -8.50 15.65 -13.18
C LYS A 222 -9.70 14.75 -12.88
N GLU A 223 -9.48 13.44 -12.85
CA GLU A 223 -10.53 12.47 -12.46
C GLU A 223 -10.80 12.57 -10.96
N GLY A 224 -9.75 12.73 -10.15
CA GLY A 224 -9.88 13.01 -8.72
C GLY A 224 -10.71 14.26 -8.40
N GLU A 225 -10.57 15.33 -9.18
CA GLU A 225 -11.39 16.55 -9.04
C GLU A 225 -12.86 16.33 -9.37
N LYS A 226 -13.16 15.57 -10.42
CA LYS A 226 -14.55 15.19 -10.76
C LYS A 226 -15.18 14.39 -9.63
N ILE A 227 -14.46 13.40 -9.09
CA ILE A 227 -14.91 12.59 -7.96
C ILE A 227 -15.11 13.45 -6.71
N HIS A 228 -14.21 14.39 -6.42
CA HIS A 228 -14.35 15.31 -5.30
C HIS A 228 -15.55 16.26 -5.46
N GLY A 229 -15.85 16.71 -6.69
CA GLY A 229 -17.09 17.42 -7.01
C GLY A 229 -18.32 16.59 -6.67
N TYR A 230 -18.38 15.35 -7.14
CA TYR A 230 -19.45 14.41 -6.81
C TYR A 230 -19.60 14.19 -5.28
N ILE A 231 -18.49 14.04 -4.56
CA ILE A 231 -18.46 13.90 -3.10
C ILE A 231 -19.16 15.07 -2.41
N LYS A 232 -18.88 16.31 -2.86
CA LYS A 232 -19.54 17.52 -2.32
C LYS A 232 -21.02 17.57 -2.68
N ASP A 233 -21.36 17.27 -3.93
CA ASP A 233 -22.75 17.31 -4.42
C ASP A 233 -23.64 16.29 -3.69
N GLN A 234 -23.09 15.10 -3.41
CA GLN A 234 -23.77 14.03 -2.65
C GLN A 234 -23.59 14.12 -1.13
N LYS A 235 -22.90 15.16 -0.62
CA LYS A 235 -22.60 15.37 0.81
C LYS A 235 -21.89 14.20 1.50
N LEU A 236 -21.06 13.48 0.75
CA LEU A 236 -20.24 12.38 1.28
C LEU A 236 -19.05 12.89 2.10
N ASP A 237 -18.73 14.19 1.99
CA ASP A 237 -17.70 14.91 2.76
C ASP A 237 -18.04 15.15 4.24
N THR A 238 -19.23 14.73 4.69
CA THR A 238 -19.51 14.58 6.13
C THR A 238 -18.75 13.43 6.78
N ASN A 239 -18.26 12.47 5.98
CA ASN A 239 -17.50 11.33 6.45
C ASN A 239 -16.00 11.64 6.45
N VAL A 240 -15.40 11.68 7.65
CA VAL A 240 -13.96 11.96 7.84
C VAL A 240 -13.05 11.03 7.04
N ILE A 241 -13.47 9.78 6.80
CA ILE A 241 -12.69 8.80 6.01
C ILE A 241 -12.64 9.24 4.54
N VAL A 242 -13.76 9.73 4.00
CA VAL A 242 -13.83 10.27 2.63
C VAL A 242 -12.97 11.52 2.51
N CYS A 243 -13.05 12.45 3.47
CA CYS A 243 -12.19 13.63 3.49
C CYS A 243 -10.70 13.27 3.51
N ASN A 244 -10.30 12.32 4.37
CA ASN A 244 -8.90 11.86 4.44
C ASN A 244 -8.45 11.26 3.11
N ALA A 245 -9.30 10.51 2.42
CA ALA A 245 -8.97 9.97 1.10
C ALA A 245 -8.83 11.05 0.03
N VAL A 246 -9.64 12.11 0.08
CA VAL A 246 -9.50 13.27 -0.82
C VAL A 246 -8.18 14.01 -0.56
N ILE A 247 -7.79 14.20 0.70
CA ILE A 247 -6.50 14.81 1.09
C ILE A 247 -5.34 13.95 0.59
N ASP A 248 -5.38 12.63 0.79
CA ASP A 248 -4.38 11.68 0.29
C ASP A 248 -4.26 11.73 -1.24
N MET A 249 -5.40 11.76 -1.93
CA MET A 249 -5.47 11.84 -3.39
C MET A 249 -4.82 13.11 -3.92
N TYR A 250 -5.18 14.29 -3.44
CA TYR A 250 -4.54 15.53 -3.88
C TYR A 250 -3.04 15.55 -3.56
N SER A 251 -2.65 15.06 -2.38
CA SER A 251 -1.24 14.99 -1.97
C SER A 251 -0.43 14.10 -2.92
N LYS A 252 -0.93 12.90 -3.25
CA LYS A 252 -0.31 11.93 -4.17
C LYS A 252 -0.48 12.25 -5.66
N CYS A 253 -1.30 13.25 -5.99
CA CYS A 253 -1.38 13.82 -7.32
C CYS A 253 -0.50 15.08 -7.50
N GLY A 254 0.32 15.42 -6.50
CA GLY A 254 1.23 16.56 -6.59
C GLY A 254 0.57 17.92 -6.24
N LEU A 255 -0.65 17.94 -5.70
CA LEU A 255 -1.45 19.14 -5.44
C LEU A 255 -1.64 19.38 -3.92
N VAL A 256 -0.54 19.51 -3.19
CA VAL A 256 -0.56 19.61 -1.71
C VAL A 256 -1.34 20.83 -1.19
N ASP A 257 -1.37 21.94 -1.92
CA ASP A 257 -2.15 23.13 -1.54
C ASP A 257 -3.67 22.86 -1.60
N LYS A 258 -4.13 22.05 -2.57
CA LYS A 258 -5.53 21.61 -2.63
C LYS A 258 -5.84 20.61 -1.51
N ALA A 259 -4.89 19.72 -1.19
CA ALA A 259 -5.02 18.82 -0.05
C ALA A 259 -5.18 19.61 1.26
N TYR A 260 -4.37 20.65 1.46
CA TYR A 260 -4.48 21.54 2.61
C TYR A 260 -5.80 22.33 2.63
N SER A 261 -6.25 22.83 1.48
CA SER A 261 -7.55 23.51 1.36
C SER A 261 -8.72 22.60 1.77
N VAL A 262 -8.66 21.32 1.41
CA VAL A 262 -9.64 20.31 1.86
C VAL A 262 -9.53 20.11 3.36
N PHE A 263 -8.31 19.90 3.88
CA PHE A 263 -8.05 19.75 5.31
C PHE A 263 -8.62 20.92 6.11
N GLU A 264 -8.29 22.15 5.76
CA GLU A 264 -8.77 23.34 6.46
C GLU A 264 -10.30 23.45 6.42
N GLY A 265 -10.88 23.27 5.22
CA GLY A 265 -12.32 23.38 4.96
C GLY A 265 -13.20 22.21 5.42
N MET A 266 -12.65 21.20 6.10
CA MET A 266 -13.44 20.07 6.63
C MET A 266 -14.51 20.56 7.62
N SER A 267 -15.77 20.21 7.33
CA SER A 267 -16.91 20.46 8.23
C SER A 267 -17.02 19.43 9.36
N CYS A 268 -16.50 18.22 9.14
CA CYS A 268 -16.45 17.16 10.14
C CYS A 268 -15.23 17.32 11.08
N MET A 269 -15.33 16.73 12.28
CA MET A 269 -14.25 16.79 13.27
C MET A 269 -13.01 16.06 12.76
N LYS A 270 -11.90 16.79 12.65
CA LYS A 270 -10.57 16.25 12.30
C LYS A 270 -10.12 15.26 13.37
N ASN A 271 -9.74 14.05 12.96
CA ASN A 271 -9.21 13.04 13.85
C ASN A 271 -7.70 12.84 13.65
N ARG A 272 -7.07 11.97 14.43
CA ARG A 272 -5.64 11.63 14.31
C ARG A 272 -5.22 11.28 12.88
N VAL A 273 -6.03 10.49 12.17
CA VAL A 273 -5.74 10.10 10.78
C VAL A 273 -5.72 11.32 9.88
N THR A 274 -6.64 12.28 10.05
CA THR A 274 -6.68 13.52 9.25
C THR A 274 -5.39 14.34 9.36
N TRP A 275 -4.89 14.56 10.58
CA TRP A 275 -3.63 15.27 10.81
C TRP A 275 -2.45 14.51 10.21
N ASN A 276 -2.39 13.20 10.43
CA ASN A 276 -1.32 12.35 9.91
C ASN A 276 -1.28 12.32 8.38
N THR A 277 -2.45 12.27 7.72
CA THR A 277 -2.55 12.31 6.26
C THR A 277 -2.01 13.63 5.71
N MET A 278 -2.35 14.77 6.32
CA MET A 278 -1.85 16.07 5.86
C MET A 278 -0.36 16.25 6.13
N MET A 279 0.15 15.84 7.29
CA MET A 279 1.58 15.86 7.60
C MET A 279 2.38 14.99 6.61
N MET A 280 1.88 13.79 6.30
CA MET A 280 2.50 12.93 5.27
C MET A 280 2.42 13.56 3.87
N GLY A 281 1.34 14.29 3.57
CA GLY A 281 1.21 15.10 2.37
C GLY A 281 2.37 16.10 2.24
N TYR A 282 2.64 16.88 3.28
CA TYR A 282 3.80 17.78 3.30
C TYR A 282 5.15 17.05 3.26
N ALA A 283 5.28 15.90 3.95
CA ALA A 283 6.48 15.07 3.92
C ALA A 283 6.85 14.65 2.49
N MET A 284 5.89 14.13 1.72
CA MET A 284 6.09 13.71 0.33
C MET A 284 6.50 14.87 -0.58
N HIS A 285 6.14 16.10 -0.22
CA HIS A 285 6.49 17.31 -0.96
C HIS A 285 7.78 17.99 -0.44
N GLY A 286 8.40 17.43 0.60
CA GLY A 286 9.62 17.96 1.22
C GLY A 286 9.40 19.19 2.11
N ASP A 287 8.15 19.53 2.44
CA ASP A 287 7.82 20.70 3.26
C ASP A 287 7.84 20.35 4.74
N GLY A 288 9.05 20.07 5.25
CA GLY A 288 9.27 19.62 6.63
C GLY A 288 8.74 20.61 7.68
N HIS A 289 8.88 21.90 7.43
CA HIS A 289 8.45 22.94 8.35
C HIS A 289 6.93 23.01 8.50
N LYS A 290 6.16 22.95 7.41
CA LYS A 290 4.68 22.92 7.51
C LYS A 290 4.17 21.66 8.19
N ALA A 291 4.84 20.51 8.00
CA ALA A 291 4.49 19.30 8.71
C ALA A 291 4.71 19.43 10.24
N LEU A 292 5.82 20.05 10.66
CA LEU A 292 6.09 20.35 12.07
C LEU A 292 5.08 21.34 12.66
N GLU A 293 4.70 22.36 11.90
CA GLU A 293 3.65 23.31 12.30
C GLU A 293 2.32 22.59 12.54
N LEU A 294 1.92 21.71 11.60
CA LEU A 294 0.72 20.89 11.77
C LEU A 294 0.78 19.96 12.98
N PHE A 295 1.95 19.40 13.30
CA PHE A 295 2.13 18.58 14.48
C PHE A 295 1.92 19.36 15.77
N GLN A 296 2.39 20.62 15.83
CA GLN A 296 2.13 21.50 16.97
C GLN A 296 0.65 21.89 17.05
N GLN A 297 0.03 22.23 15.91
CA GLN A 297 -1.40 22.54 15.84
C GLN A 297 -2.28 21.36 16.24
N MET A 298 -1.89 20.12 15.92
CA MET A 298 -2.57 18.90 16.35
C MET A 298 -2.64 18.82 17.89
N GLY A 299 -1.55 19.14 18.58
CA GLY A 299 -1.50 19.23 20.03
C GLY A 299 -2.41 20.32 20.60
N HIS A 300 -2.39 21.53 20.01
CA HIS A 300 -3.29 22.63 20.40
C HIS A 300 -4.78 22.30 20.17
N ALA A 301 -5.09 21.45 19.18
CA ALA A 301 -6.43 20.95 18.92
C ALA A 301 -6.87 19.84 19.89
N GLY A 302 -6.04 19.48 20.88
CA GLY A 302 -6.34 18.42 21.85
C GLY A 302 -6.25 17.01 21.29
N VAL A 303 -5.61 16.84 20.12
CA VAL A 303 -5.44 15.54 19.48
C VAL A 303 -4.06 15.00 19.86
N THR A 304 -4.02 13.88 20.58
CA THR A 304 -2.74 13.29 21.03
C THR A 304 -2.02 12.59 19.88
N PRO A 305 -0.72 12.88 19.66
CA PRO A 305 0.10 12.13 18.70
C PRO A 305 0.19 10.64 19.06
N ASP A 306 0.27 9.81 18.03
CA ASP A 306 0.51 8.37 18.12
C ASP A 306 1.75 7.97 17.30
N ALA A 307 2.05 6.67 17.26
CA ALA A 307 3.14 6.12 16.46
C ALA A 307 3.08 6.55 14.98
N VAL A 308 1.90 6.65 14.38
CA VAL A 308 1.77 7.07 12.98
C VAL A 308 2.06 8.56 12.82
N SER A 309 1.68 9.36 13.83
CA SER A 309 1.93 10.80 13.88
C SER A 309 3.43 11.09 13.90
N TYR A 310 4.19 10.38 14.74
CA TYR A 310 5.65 10.51 14.82
C TYR A 310 6.35 10.04 13.54
N ILE A 311 5.89 8.94 12.92
CA ILE A 311 6.41 8.53 11.60
C ILE A 311 6.22 9.67 10.57
N ALA A 312 5.04 10.29 10.52
CA ALA A 312 4.77 11.37 9.55
C ALA A 312 5.72 12.58 9.71
N VAL A 313 5.95 13.04 10.95
CA VAL A 313 6.89 14.15 11.18
C VAL A 313 8.35 13.76 11.00
N LEU A 314 8.76 12.55 11.39
CA LEU A 314 10.12 12.06 11.17
C LEU A 314 10.42 11.92 9.67
N SER A 315 9.48 11.39 8.88
CA SER A 315 9.58 11.36 7.42
C SER A 315 9.66 12.77 6.82
N SER A 316 8.96 13.74 7.42
CA SER A 316 9.03 15.14 7.00
C SER A 316 10.39 15.77 7.30
N CYS A 317 10.96 15.52 8.48
CA CYS A 317 12.32 15.94 8.84
C CYS A 317 13.35 15.31 7.89
N ASN A 318 13.16 14.04 7.56
CA ASN A 318 14.00 13.31 6.62
C ASN A 318 13.98 13.88 5.20
N HIS A 319 12.84 14.36 4.70
CA HIS A 319 12.79 14.98 3.37
C HIS A 319 13.15 16.47 3.36
N GLY A 320 13.07 17.13 4.52
CA GLY A 320 13.45 18.53 4.72
C GLY A 320 14.87 18.76 5.25
N GLY A 321 15.64 17.70 5.53
CA GLY A 321 16.99 17.81 6.08
C GLY A 321 17.07 18.33 7.52
N LEU A 322 15.99 18.20 8.28
CA LEU A 322 15.86 18.72 9.65
C LEU A 322 16.41 17.70 10.67
N VAL A 323 17.69 17.36 10.56
CA VAL A 323 18.34 16.27 11.32
C VAL A 323 18.18 16.44 12.83
N GLU A 324 18.50 17.63 13.35
CA GLU A 324 18.43 17.90 14.79
C GLU A 324 16.99 17.89 15.32
N GLU A 325 16.03 18.35 14.52
CA GLU A 325 14.62 18.31 14.91
C GLU A 325 14.06 16.88 14.88
N GLY A 326 14.49 16.06 13.91
CA GLY A 326 14.19 14.63 13.87
C GLY A 326 14.68 13.91 15.13
N TYR A 327 15.91 14.18 15.59
CA TYR A 327 16.42 13.66 16.85
C TYR A 327 15.58 14.07 18.06
N ARG A 328 15.24 15.36 18.16
CA ARG A 328 14.40 15.87 19.27
C ARG A 328 13.05 15.18 19.31
N LEU A 329 12.40 15.06 18.16
CA LEU A 329 11.11 14.38 18.04
C LEU A 329 11.20 12.91 18.44
N PHE A 330 12.19 12.19 17.93
CA PHE A 330 12.41 10.77 18.25
C PHE A 330 12.61 10.56 19.75
N ASN A 331 13.47 11.38 20.37
CA ASN A 331 13.73 11.31 21.82
C ASN A 331 12.51 11.73 22.66
N SER A 332 11.62 12.57 22.14
CA SER A 332 10.38 12.97 22.85
C SER A 332 9.30 11.88 22.87
N MET A 333 9.42 10.84 22.04
CA MET A 333 8.34 9.87 21.88
C MET A 333 7.97 9.17 23.19
N GLU A 334 8.96 8.72 23.95
CA GLU A 334 8.74 8.00 25.21
C GLU A 334 8.11 8.91 26.28
N SER A 335 8.53 10.18 26.37
CA SER A 335 7.93 11.14 27.30
C SER A 335 6.49 11.51 26.92
N CYS A 336 6.12 11.35 25.64
CA CYS A 336 4.75 11.45 25.16
C CYS A 336 3.97 10.13 25.21
N GLY A 337 4.53 9.07 25.80
CA GLY A 337 3.85 7.77 25.95
C GLY A 337 3.76 6.94 24.68
N VAL A 338 4.58 7.24 23.67
CA VAL A 338 4.66 6.52 22.40
C VAL A 338 5.94 5.70 22.36
N THR A 339 5.84 4.38 22.33
CA THR A 339 7.02 3.50 22.20
C THR A 339 7.53 3.47 20.76
N PRO A 340 8.82 3.76 20.51
CA PRO A 340 9.42 3.61 19.19
C PRO A 340 9.29 2.18 18.66
N ASN A 341 8.95 2.06 17.38
CA ASN A 341 8.90 0.79 16.66
C ASN A 341 9.86 0.81 15.45
N VAL A 342 10.02 -0.32 14.77
CA VAL A 342 10.95 -0.50 13.64
C VAL A 342 10.85 0.61 12.58
N LYS A 343 9.64 1.12 12.28
CA LYS A 343 9.45 2.20 11.30
C LYS A 343 10.01 3.54 11.76
N HIS A 344 9.99 3.84 13.06
CA HIS A 344 10.58 5.08 13.59
C HIS A 344 12.11 5.02 13.53
N TYR A 345 12.70 3.88 13.89
CA TYR A 345 14.14 3.65 13.71
C TYR A 345 14.52 3.73 12.23
N GLY A 346 13.73 3.15 11.33
CA GLY A 346 13.92 3.29 9.89
C GLY A 346 13.91 4.74 9.41
N ALA A 347 12.99 5.57 9.92
CA ALA A 347 12.98 7.00 9.59
C ALA A 347 14.24 7.74 10.11
N MET A 348 14.75 7.37 11.28
CA MET A 348 16.00 7.93 11.82
C MET A 348 17.23 7.48 11.01
N VAL A 349 17.29 6.20 10.62
CA VAL A 349 18.37 5.69 9.77
C VAL A 349 18.38 6.37 8.41
N ASP A 350 17.22 6.61 7.80
CA ASP A 350 17.12 7.36 6.53
C ASP A 350 17.59 8.81 6.72
N LEU A 351 17.11 9.49 7.76
CA LEU A 351 17.50 10.88 8.09
C LEU A 351 19.02 11.03 8.25
N LEU A 352 19.64 10.15 9.04
CA LEU A 352 21.09 10.16 9.29
C LEU A 352 21.89 9.71 8.07
N GLY A 353 21.38 8.71 7.36
CA GLY A 353 21.93 8.21 6.11
C GLY A 353 22.04 9.32 5.08
N ARG A 354 20.95 10.08 4.85
CA ARG A 354 20.91 11.21 3.91
C ARG A 354 21.73 12.42 4.36
N SER A 355 22.05 12.54 5.64
CA SER A 355 22.97 13.58 6.15
C SER A 355 24.44 13.14 6.18
N GLY A 356 24.75 11.92 5.73
CA GLY A 356 26.12 11.37 5.76
C GLY A 356 26.61 10.94 7.15
N ARG A 357 25.73 10.92 8.16
CA ARG A 357 26.04 10.50 9.54
C ARG A 357 25.94 8.97 9.65
N LEU A 358 26.70 8.27 8.81
CA LEU A 358 26.57 6.82 8.61
C LEU A 358 26.85 6.01 9.89
N GLN A 359 27.85 6.43 10.66
CA GLN A 359 28.20 5.76 11.92
C GLN A 359 27.06 5.85 12.95
N GLU A 360 26.43 7.01 13.06
CA GLU A 360 25.29 7.20 13.96
C GLU A 360 24.06 6.44 13.48
N ALA A 361 23.83 6.38 12.17
CA ALA A 361 22.78 5.52 11.59
C ALA A 361 23.01 4.04 11.95
N TYR A 362 24.25 3.56 11.88
CA TYR A 362 24.63 2.21 12.30
C TYR A 362 24.39 1.98 13.81
N GLU A 363 24.73 2.96 14.65
CA GLU A 363 24.48 2.91 16.10
C GLU A 363 22.98 2.89 16.44
N VAL A 364 22.17 3.65 15.70
CA VAL A 364 20.70 3.63 15.83
C VAL A 364 20.15 2.24 15.54
N ILE A 365 20.65 1.54 14.52
CA ILE A 365 20.22 0.16 14.23
C ILE A 365 20.62 -0.80 15.36
N ASN A 366 21.85 -0.69 15.88
CA ASN A 366 22.35 -1.60 16.92
C ASN A 366 21.75 -1.33 18.31
N SER A 367 21.22 -0.13 18.56
CA SER A 367 20.56 0.24 19.82
C SER A 367 19.07 -0.15 19.87
N MET A 368 18.53 -0.75 18.81
CA MET A 368 17.13 -1.15 18.76
C MET A 368 16.78 -2.21 19.82
N PRO A 369 15.67 -2.02 20.58
CA PRO A 369 15.19 -3.02 21.54
C PRO A 369 14.45 -4.19 20.86
N MET A 370 14.29 -4.16 19.54
CA MET A 370 13.68 -5.21 18.72
C MET A 370 14.60 -5.59 17.56
N VAL A 371 14.33 -6.75 16.94
CA VAL A 371 15.07 -7.22 15.77
C VAL A 371 14.91 -6.21 14.62
N PRO A 372 16.03 -5.66 14.09
CA PRO A 372 15.98 -4.81 12.91
C PRO A 372 15.48 -5.58 11.70
N ASP A 373 14.64 -4.96 10.87
CA ASP A 373 14.22 -5.56 9.60
C ASP A 373 15.27 -5.29 8.49
N MET A 374 15.09 -5.93 7.34
CA MET A 374 16.00 -5.78 6.20
C MET A 374 16.00 -4.35 5.64
N ILE A 375 14.89 -3.61 5.78
CA ILE A 375 14.71 -2.29 5.18
C ILE A 375 15.65 -1.27 5.82
N LEU A 376 15.89 -1.35 7.13
CA LEU A 376 16.84 -0.48 7.83
C LEU A 376 18.27 -0.63 7.29
N TRP A 377 18.72 -1.87 7.14
CA TRP A 377 20.04 -2.19 6.58
C TRP A 377 20.13 -1.78 5.10
N GLN A 378 19.09 -2.01 4.31
CA GLN A 378 19.02 -1.55 2.91
C GLN A 378 19.13 -0.03 2.79
N THR A 379 18.47 0.70 3.71
CA THR A 379 18.52 2.16 3.77
C THR A 379 19.94 2.63 4.06
N LEU A 380 20.61 2.04 5.05
CA LEU A 380 22.00 2.36 5.37
C LEU A 380 22.97 1.99 4.24
N LEU A 381 22.76 0.86 3.55
CA LEU A 381 23.56 0.47 2.38
C LEU A 381 23.41 1.48 1.23
N GLY A 382 22.19 1.97 1.01
CA GLY A 382 21.92 3.05 0.06
C GLY A 382 22.70 4.33 0.41
N ALA A 383 22.73 4.72 1.68
CA ALA A 383 23.53 5.86 2.14
C ALA A 383 25.04 5.61 1.97
N CYS A 384 25.53 4.40 2.26
CA CYS A 384 26.94 4.04 2.05
C CYS A 384 27.35 4.18 0.58
N LYS A 385 26.47 3.82 -0.37
CA LYS A 385 26.68 4.08 -1.80
C LYS A 385 26.83 5.57 -2.09
N THR A 386 25.91 6.39 -1.59
CA THR A 386 25.91 7.85 -1.81
C THR A 386 27.19 8.51 -1.31
N TYR A 387 27.64 8.12 -0.11
CA TYR A 387 28.84 8.68 0.53
C TYR A 387 30.11 7.87 0.28
N ARG A 388 30.07 6.90 -0.64
CA ARG A 388 31.21 6.06 -1.04
C ARG A 388 31.92 5.36 0.13
N ASN A 389 31.19 4.98 1.19
CA ASN A 389 31.76 4.28 2.34
C ASN A 389 31.74 2.75 2.11
N VAL A 390 32.85 2.21 1.63
CA VAL A 390 32.96 0.78 1.28
C VAL A 390 32.96 -0.11 2.52
N GLU A 391 33.68 0.29 3.57
CA GLU A 391 33.83 -0.52 4.80
C GLU A 391 32.47 -0.77 5.45
N MET A 392 31.66 0.28 5.60
CA MET A 392 30.32 0.13 6.15
C MET A 392 29.38 -0.62 5.21
N ALA A 393 29.49 -0.43 3.89
CA ALA A 393 28.70 -1.19 2.92
C ALA A 393 28.96 -2.70 3.00
N GLU A 394 30.22 -3.12 3.23
CA GLU A 394 30.58 -4.53 3.41
C GLU A 394 29.98 -5.11 4.69
N VAL A 395 30.04 -4.38 5.81
CA VAL A 395 29.41 -4.77 7.09
C VAL A 395 27.90 -4.94 6.94
N VAL A 396 27.24 -3.94 6.36
CA VAL A 396 25.79 -3.95 6.15
C VAL A 396 25.36 -5.05 5.19
N SER A 397 26.11 -5.27 4.11
CA SER A 397 25.82 -6.35 3.18
C SER A 397 25.97 -7.72 3.83
N TRP A 398 26.97 -7.91 4.70
CA TRP A 398 27.12 -9.16 5.43
C TRP A 398 25.91 -9.43 6.34
N LYS A 399 25.41 -8.38 7.02
CA LYS A 399 24.18 -8.46 7.83
C LYS A 399 22.95 -8.84 7.01
N LEU A 400 22.75 -8.22 5.83
CA LEU A 400 21.65 -8.56 4.93
C LEU A 400 21.70 -10.03 4.46
N VAL A 401 22.90 -10.54 4.21
CA VAL A 401 23.10 -11.96 3.85
C VAL A 401 22.81 -12.89 5.03
N GLU A 402 23.26 -12.54 6.25
CA GLU A 402 22.98 -13.28 7.48
C GLU A 402 21.47 -13.39 7.76
N MET A 403 20.72 -12.32 7.46
CA MET A 403 19.25 -12.29 7.54
C MET A 403 18.54 -13.06 6.42
N GLY A 404 19.27 -13.61 5.45
CA GLY A 404 18.72 -14.40 4.35
C GLY A 404 18.15 -13.56 3.20
N SER A 405 18.61 -12.32 3.01
CA SER A 405 18.14 -11.49 1.89
C SER A 405 18.39 -12.14 0.53
N LYS A 406 17.35 -12.11 -0.30
CA LYS A 406 17.36 -12.49 -1.72
C LYS A 406 16.97 -11.29 -2.61
N HIS A 407 16.91 -10.10 -2.04
CA HIS A 407 16.48 -8.90 -2.75
C HIS A 407 17.59 -8.45 -3.72
N ASP A 408 17.24 -8.24 -4.99
CA ASP A 408 18.19 -7.86 -6.04
C ASP A 408 18.83 -6.50 -5.78
N GLY A 409 18.07 -5.57 -5.20
CA GLY A 409 18.55 -4.25 -4.82
C GLY A 409 19.80 -4.27 -3.93
N ASP A 410 19.94 -5.25 -3.03
CA ASP A 410 21.03 -5.29 -2.04
C ASP A 410 22.36 -5.59 -2.72
N PHE A 411 22.35 -6.61 -3.60
CA PHE A 411 23.49 -6.98 -4.42
C PHE A 411 23.82 -5.87 -5.42
N VAL A 412 22.81 -5.26 -6.03
CA VAL A 412 23.01 -4.13 -6.95
C VAL A 412 23.65 -2.95 -6.22
N LEU A 413 23.20 -2.61 -4.99
CA LEU A 413 23.79 -1.53 -4.21
C LEU A 413 25.24 -1.83 -3.80
N LEU A 414 25.56 -3.04 -3.34
CA LEU A 414 26.94 -3.42 -3.00
C LEU A 414 27.85 -3.43 -4.25
N SER A 415 27.39 -4.04 -5.34
CA SER A 415 28.09 -4.03 -6.63
C SER A 415 28.35 -2.60 -7.10
N ASN A 416 27.38 -1.70 -6.88
CA ASN A 416 27.52 -0.29 -7.21
C ASN A 416 28.56 0.41 -6.35
N VAL A 417 28.64 0.10 -5.05
CA VAL A 417 29.69 0.63 -4.15
C VAL A 417 31.08 0.18 -4.60
N TYR A 418 31.24 -1.09 -4.99
CA TYR A 418 32.51 -1.60 -5.52
C TYR A 418 32.90 -0.98 -6.86
N ALA A 419 31.94 -0.88 -7.79
CA ALA A 419 32.17 -0.25 -9.09
C ALA A 419 32.60 1.22 -8.95
N ALA A 420 32.04 1.97 -7.99
CA ALA A 420 32.43 3.35 -7.71
C ALA A 420 33.88 3.50 -7.21
N HIS A 421 34.53 2.42 -6.80
CA HIS A 421 35.94 2.35 -6.37
C HIS A 421 36.80 1.50 -7.31
N GLU A 422 36.31 1.21 -8.53
CA GLU A 422 37.03 0.41 -9.53
C GLU A 422 37.41 -1.01 -9.05
N ARG A 423 36.71 -1.53 -8.04
CA ARG A 423 36.90 -2.89 -7.50
C ARG A 423 36.16 -3.93 -8.36
N TRP A 424 36.52 -4.05 -9.64
CA TRP A 424 35.80 -4.87 -10.64
C TRP A 424 35.80 -6.37 -10.34
N THR A 425 36.85 -6.87 -9.68
CA THR A 425 36.90 -8.25 -9.18
C THR A 425 35.75 -8.52 -8.21
N ASP A 426 35.46 -7.57 -7.33
CA ASP A 426 34.39 -7.67 -6.34
C ASP A 426 33.01 -7.53 -6.95
N VAL A 427 32.87 -6.67 -7.96
CA VAL A 427 31.67 -6.63 -8.81
C VAL A 427 31.39 -8.00 -9.43
N GLY A 428 32.43 -8.67 -9.94
CA GLY A 428 32.35 -10.05 -10.45
C GLY A 428 31.81 -11.02 -9.40
N ARG A 429 32.39 -11.01 -8.19
CA ARG A 429 31.95 -11.85 -7.06
C ARG A 429 30.48 -11.62 -6.69
N VAL A 430 30.03 -10.37 -6.70
CA VAL A 430 28.62 -10.04 -6.41
C VAL A 430 27.69 -10.55 -7.50
N ARG A 431 28.07 -10.45 -8.78
CA ARG A 431 27.27 -10.98 -9.90
C ARG A 431 27.15 -12.51 -9.85
N GLU A 432 28.22 -13.22 -9.52
CA GLU A 432 28.18 -14.68 -9.30
C GLU A 432 27.27 -15.06 -8.12
N ALA A 433 27.29 -14.29 -7.04
CA ALA A 433 26.39 -14.47 -5.90
C ALA A 433 24.91 -14.25 -6.29
N MET A 434 24.62 -13.27 -7.15
CA MET A 434 23.26 -13.06 -7.68
C MET A 434 22.79 -14.26 -8.53
N MET A 435 23.65 -14.77 -9.41
CA MET A 435 23.33 -15.91 -10.27
C MET A 435 23.07 -17.19 -9.47
N SER A 436 23.94 -17.50 -8.51
CA SER A 436 23.80 -18.70 -7.65
C SER A 436 22.55 -18.67 -6.77
N ARG A 437 22.01 -17.48 -6.46
CA ARG A 437 20.79 -17.28 -5.66
C ARG A 437 19.53 -17.06 -6.51
N ASN A 438 19.63 -17.13 -7.84
CA ASN A 438 18.54 -16.89 -8.79
C ASN A 438 17.86 -15.51 -8.59
N VAL A 439 18.67 -14.49 -8.32
CA VAL A 439 18.22 -13.11 -8.09
C VAL A 439 18.21 -12.36 -9.42
N LYS A 440 17.06 -11.79 -9.81
CA LYS A 440 16.88 -11.03 -11.07
C LYS A 440 16.65 -9.56 -10.79
N LYS A 441 17.32 -8.68 -11.55
CA LYS A 441 17.18 -7.23 -11.45
C LYS A 441 15.81 -6.77 -11.93
N VAL A 442 15.11 -5.97 -11.12
CA VAL A 442 13.87 -5.28 -11.55
C VAL A 442 14.20 -4.09 -12.47
N PRO A 443 13.57 -3.95 -13.64
CA PRO A 443 13.78 -2.81 -14.52
C PRO A 443 13.11 -1.53 -13.98
N GLY A 444 13.77 -0.39 -14.17
CA GLY A 444 13.18 0.92 -13.93
C GLY A 444 12.20 1.29 -15.05
N VAL A 445 11.03 1.79 -14.67
CA VAL A 445 9.94 2.19 -15.56
C VAL A 445 9.44 3.56 -15.16
N SER A 446 9.28 4.43 -16.15
CA SER A 446 8.66 5.75 -15.97
C SER A 446 7.32 5.80 -16.71
N TYR A 447 6.34 6.46 -16.11
CA TYR A 447 4.99 6.61 -16.65
C TYR A 447 4.66 8.08 -16.83
N ILE A 448 3.92 8.40 -17.89
CA ILE A 448 3.38 9.74 -18.15
C ILE A 448 1.96 9.60 -18.73
N GLU A 449 1.03 10.43 -18.26
CA GLU A 449 -0.33 10.48 -18.77
C GLU A 449 -0.49 11.67 -19.71
N THR A 450 -0.90 11.42 -20.96
CA THR A 450 -1.24 12.48 -21.92
C THR A 450 -2.57 12.16 -22.61
N LYS A 451 -3.46 13.16 -22.67
CA LYS A 451 -4.80 13.05 -23.28
C LYS A 451 -5.63 11.84 -22.77
N GLY A 452 -5.44 11.44 -21.51
CA GLY A 452 -6.15 10.33 -20.87
C GLY A 452 -5.59 8.93 -21.17
N MET A 453 -4.40 8.84 -21.79
CA MET A 453 -3.67 7.60 -22.03
C MET A 453 -2.39 7.58 -21.21
N VAL A 454 -2.10 6.46 -20.55
CA VAL A 454 -0.85 6.26 -19.80
C VAL A 454 0.18 5.61 -20.71
N HIS A 455 1.34 6.25 -20.85
CA HIS A 455 2.48 5.76 -21.61
C HIS A 455 3.57 5.33 -20.63
N SER A 456 4.10 4.12 -20.81
CA SER A 456 5.23 3.61 -20.04
C SER A 456 6.50 3.58 -20.88
N PHE A 457 7.63 3.85 -20.24
CA PHE A 457 8.95 3.87 -20.85
C PHE A 457 9.93 3.05 -20.03
N TYR A 458 10.69 2.19 -20.71
CA TYR A 458 11.85 1.49 -20.18
C TYR A 458 13.16 2.20 -20.59
N ASN A 459 14.28 1.82 -19.97
CA ASN A 459 15.57 2.32 -20.43
C ASN A 459 15.86 1.84 -21.86
N GLY A 460 16.13 2.78 -22.78
CA GLY A 460 16.37 2.48 -24.20
C GLY A 460 15.14 2.01 -24.97
N ASP A 461 13.94 2.31 -24.49
CA ASP A 461 12.69 1.83 -25.06
C ASP A 461 12.41 2.38 -26.47
N LYS A 462 12.08 1.47 -27.39
CA LYS A 462 11.69 1.76 -28.77
C LYS A 462 10.34 1.11 -29.14
N SER A 463 9.58 0.64 -28.15
CA SER A 463 8.28 0.00 -28.35
C SER A 463 7.16 1.00 -28.62
N HIS A 464 7.34 2.26 -28.21
CA HIS A 464 6.37 3.34 -28.41
C HIS A 464 6.23 3.70 -29.91
N GLU A 465 5.00 3.96 -30.39
CA GLU A 465 4.72 4.31 -31.78
C GLU A 465 5.56 5.51 -32.29
N ASN A 466 5.67 6.55 -31.47
CA ASN A 466 6.43 7.77 -31.76
C ASN A 466 7.90 7.72 -31.30
N TRP A 467 8.51 6.55 -31.12
CA TRP A 467 9.86 6.46 -30.55
C TRP A 467 10.91 7.29 -31.32
N ARG A 468 10.79 7.43 -32.64
CA ARG A 468 11.71 8.24 -33.45
C ARG A 468 11.66 9.72 -33.10
N GLU A 469 10.47 10.25 -32.88
CA GLU A 469 10.27 11.66 -32.48
C GLU A 469 10.78 11.89 -31.06
N ILE A 470 10.53 10.95 -30.15
CA ILE A 470 11.02 10.99 -28.77
C ILE A 470 12.55 11.02 -28.75
N TYR A 471 13.21 10.17 -29.55
CA TYR A 471 14.66 10.15 -29.66
C TYR A 471 15.20 11.44 -30.29
N GLY A 472 14.55 11.97 -31.33
CA GLY A 472 14.92 13.27 -31.91
C GLY A 472 14.83 14.41 -30.89
N GLN A 473 13.80 14.41 -30.02
CA GLN A 473 13.69 15.37 -28.93
C GLN A 473 14.77 15.17 -27.85
N LEU A 474 15.15 13.93 -27.56
CA LEU A 474 16.27 13.64 -26.65
C LEU A 474 17.60 14.15 -27.20
N ASP A 475 17.85 14.01 -28.51
CA ASP A 475 19.04 14.54 -29.16
C ASP A 475 19.08 16.08 -29.07
N GLU A 476 17.94 16.74 -29.31
CA GLU A 476 17.80 18.19 -29.14
C GLU A 476 18.03 18.62 -27.68
N ILE A 477 17.42 17.94 -26.72
CA ILE A 477 17.66 18.16 -25.29
C ILE A 477 19.16 18.02 -25.02
N GLY A 478 19.78 16.93 -25.47
CA GLY A 478 21.20 16.63 -25.27
C GLY A 478 22.11 17.74 -25.79
N PHE A 479 21.82 18.28 -26.97
CA PHE A 479 22.54 19.43 -27.52
C PHE A 479 22.38 20.68 -26.63
N ARG A 480 21.13 21.06 -26.32
CA ARG A 480 20.84 22.29 -25.56
C ARG A 480 21.39 22.26 -24.13
N ILE A 481 21.31 21.12 -23.43
CA ILE A 481 21.83 21.01 -22.06
C ILE A 481 23.36 21.15 -22.03
N LYS A 482 24.07 20.63 -23.04
CA LYS A 482 25.53 20.77 -23.16
C LYS A 482 25.96 22.23 -23.34
N GLU A 483 25.23 23.00 -24.15
CA GLU A 483 25.45 24.45 -24.29
C GLU A 483 25.27 25.21 -22.95
N HIS A 484 24.45 24.66 -22.04
CA HIS A 484 24.19 25.21 -20.72
C HIS A 484 25.11 24.63 -19.62
N GLY A 485 26.23 24.00 -20.01
CA GLY A 485 27.25 23.52 -19.09
C GLY A 485 26.95 22.17 -18.44
N TYR A 486 26.05 21.37 -19.02
CA TYR A 486 25.82 20.00 -18.57
C TYR A 486 27.08 19.14 -18.76
N VAL A 487 27.45 18.43 -17.70
CA VAL A 487 28.46 17.37 -17.72
C VAL A 487 27.76 16.10 -17.24
N ALA A 488 27.84 15.04 -18.05
CA ALA A 488 27.21 13.77 -17.71
C ALA A 488 27.82 13.21 -16.42
N GLU A 489 26.96 12.79 -15.48
CA GLU A 489 27.42 12.16 -14.25
C GLU A 489 27.74 10.68 -14.53
N THR A 490 28.83 10.40 -15.24
CA THR A 490 29.22 9.04 -15.66
C THR A 490 29.36 8.06 -14.49
N SER A 491 29.62 8.56 -13.28
CA SER A 491 29.58 7.79 -12.03
C SER A 491 28.22 7.14 -11.71
N CYS A 492 27.13 7.60 -12.33
CA CYS A 492 25.82 6.96 -12.26
C CYS A 492 25.73 5.65 -13.07
N VAL A 493 26.65 5.44 -14.04
CA VAL A 493 26.73 4.21 -14.85
C VAL A 493 27.85 3.32 -14.33
N LEU A 494 27.44 2.28 -13.59
CA LEU A 494 28.35 1.39 -12.87
C LEU A 494 28.65 0.12 -13.67
N HIS A 495 28.90 0.31 -14.97
CA HIS A 495 29.38 -0.70 -15.90
C HIS A 495 30.81 -0.38 -16.30
N ASP A 496 31.62 -1.42 -16.48
CA ASP A 496 33.00 -1.32 -16.97
C ASP A 496 32.98 -1.10 -18.49
N ILE A 497 32.63 0.12 -18.88
CA ILE A 497 32.51 0.60 -20.26
C ILE A 497 33.16 1.97 -20.38
N GLY A 498 33.51 2.37 -21.61
CA GLY A 498 34.11 3.69 -21.87
C GLY A 498 33.17 4.84 -21.49
N ASP A 499 33.72 6.00 -21.13
CA ASP A 499 32.91 7.14 -20.67
C ASP A 499 31.92 7.65 -21.73
N GLU A 500 32.25 7.53 -23.02
CA GLU A 500 31.34 7.80 -24.14
C GLU A 500 30.13 6.85 -24.15
N GLU A 501 30.36 5.57 -23.86
CA GLU A 501 29.28 4.58 -23.77
C GLU A 501 28.44 4.79 -22.50
N LYS A 502 29.06 5.21 -21.38
CA LYS A 502 28.32 5.61 -20.17
C LYS A 502 27.40 6.80 -20.44
N GLU A 503 27.90 7.82 -21.12
CA GLU A 503 27.10 8.98 -21.51
C GLU A 503 25.91 8.55 -22.39
N HIS A 504 26.15 7.68 -23.37
CA HIS A 504 25.09 7.14 -24.22
C HIS A 504 24.01 6.38 -23.43
N VAL A 505 24.39 5.59 -22.42
CA VAL A 505 23.42 4.90 -21.54
C VAL A 505 22.58 5.91 -20.74
N LEU A 506 23.20 6.96 -20.19
CA LEU A 506 22.51 7.99 -19.42
C LEU A 506 21.46 8.74 -20.24
N CYS A 507 21.71 8.97 -21.53
CA CYS A 507 20.77 9.68 -22.40
C CYS A 507 19.41 8.98 -22.51
N HIS A 508 19.39 7.65 -22.42
CA HIS A 508 18.22 6.82 -22.71
C HIS A 508 17.53 6.27 -21.47
N HIS A 509 17.68 6.94 -20.32
CA HIS A 509 16.92 6.60 -19.13
C HIS A 509 15.42 6.85 -19.32
N SER A 510 14.59 5.97 -18.73
CA SER A 510 13.13 6.03 -18.85
C SER A 510 12.52 7.39 -18.48
N GLU A 511 13.12 8.08 -17.51
CA GLU A 511 12.69 9.39 -17.03
C GLU A 511 12.85 10.45 -18.12
N LYS A 512 13.98 10.42 -18.83
CA LYS A 512 14.28 11.35 -19.91
C LYS A 512 13.37 11.08 -21.11
N LEU A 513 13.14 9.81 -21.43
CA LEU A 513 12.18 9.40 -22.47
C LEU A 513 10.76 9.92 -22.16
N ALA A 514 10.30 9.75 -20.91
CA ALA A 514 8.99 10.24 -20.49
C ALA A 514 8.89 11.78 -20.54
N VAL A 515 9.93 12.50 -20.09
CA VAL A 515 9.98 13.97 -20.17
C VAL A 515 10.03 14.45 -21.62
N ALA A 516 10.83 13.82 -22.48
CA ALA A 516 10.92 14.15 -23.91
C ALA A 516 9.56 13.94 -24.60
N PHE A 517 8.90 12.82 -24.33
CA PHE A 517 7.53 12.59 -24.81
C PHE A 517 6.56 13.66 -24.28
N GLY A 518 6.66 14.04 -23.01
CA GLY A 518 5.86 15.11 -22.42
C GLY A 518 6.04 16.47 -23.10
N LEU A 519 7.27 16.81 -23.51
CA LEU A 519 7.55 18.04 -24.26
C LEU A 519 6.91 18.04 -25.65
N ILE A 520 6.91 16.91 -26.34
CA ILE A 520 6.34 16.76 -27.69
C ILE A 520 4.81 16.77 -27.65
N SER A 521 4.22 16.13 -26.63
CA SER A 521 2.80 15.78 -26.62
C SER A 521 1.90 16.74 -25.84
N THR A 522 2.46 17.76 -25.20
CA THR A 522 1.72 18.75 -24.40
C THR A 522 1.95 20.17 -24.90
N ASP A 523 0.90 21.00 -24.83
CA ASP A 523 0.97 22.41 -25.23
C ASP A 523 1.95 23.20 -24.36
N GLU A 524 2.65 24.18 -24.94
CA GLU A 524 3.57 25.06 -24.21
C GLU A 524 2.93 25.61 -22.91
N GLY A 525 3.67 25.56 -21.81
CA GLY A 525 3.19 26.01 -20.49
C GLY A 525 2.43 24.98 -19.64
N THR A 526 1.87 23.89 -20.19
CA THR A 526 1.21 22.77 -19.45
C THR A 526 2.14 21.86 -18.59
N PRO A 527 2.20 21.90 -17.25
CA PRO A 527 3.20 21.12 -16.50
C PRO A 527 3.30 19.63 -16.88
N ILE A 528 4.52 19.09 -16.95
CA ILE A 528 4.78 17.68 -17.29
C ILE A 528 4.82 16.87 -15.99
N GLN A 529 4.07 15.77 -15.91
CA GLN A 529 4.07 14.88 -14.75
C GLN A 529 4.60 13.49 -15.12
N VAL A 530 5.61 13.02 -14.38
CA VAL A 530 6.21 11.70 -14.57
C VAL A 530 6.18 10.93 -13.25
N ILE A 531 5.79 9.66 -13.30
CA ILE A 531 5.85 8.76 -12.14
C ILE A 531 6.94 7.72 -12.41
N LYS A 532 7.83 7.51 -11.43
CA LYS A 532 8.92 6.54 -11.50
C LYS A 532 8.71 5.46 -10.43
N ASN A 533 8.84 4.19 -10.84
CA ASN A 533 8.72 3.04 -9.93
C ASN A 533 9.95 2.80 -9.02
N LEU A 534 11.00 3.59 -9.19
CA LEU A 534 12.26 3.56 -8.45
C LEU A 534 12.63 4.99 -8.05
N ARG A 535 13.65 5.14 -7.22
CA ARG A 535 14.26 6.45 -6.94
C ARG A 535 14.91 7.00 -8.23
N ILE A 536 14.70 8.29 -8.52
CA ILE A 536 15.34 8.97 -9.66
C ILE A 536 16.87 8.91 -9.52
N CYS A 537 17.65 8.82 -10.61
CA CYS A 537 19.12 8.89 -10.51
C CYS A 537 19.64 10.33 -10.52
N GLY A 538 20.87 10.54 -10.01
CA GLY A 538 21.51 11.87 -9.93
C GLY A 538 21.54 12.59 -11.27
N ASP A 539 22.00 11.88 -12.29
CA ASP A 539 22.05 12.39 -13.66
C ASP A 539 20.67 12.84 -14.21
N CYS A 540 19.63 11.99 -14.09
CA CYS A 540 18.28 12.37 -14.50
C CYS A 540 17.77 13.59 -13.74
N HIS A 541 18.04 13.68 -12.43
CA HIS A 541 17.67 14.83 -11.61
C HIS A 541 18.37 16.11 -12.11
N ALA A 542 19.67 16.05 -12.41
CA ALA A 542 20.44 17.18 -12.95
C ALA A 542 19.96 17.60 -14.34
N VAL A 543 19.71 16.65 -15.24
CA VAL A 543 19.20 16.92 -16.58
C VAL A 543 17.81 17.54 -16.55
N ILE A 544 16.89 17.02 -15.73
CA ILE A 544 15.52 17.56 -15.66
C ILE A 544 15.50 18.98 -15.08
N LYS A 545 16.41 19.33 -14.14
CA LYS A 545 16.63 20.73 -13.75
C LYS A 545 16.93 21.59 -14.98
N LEU A 546 17.92 21.21 -15.79
CA LEU A 546 18.28 21.97 -16.99
C LEU A 546 17.15 22.03 -18.01
N ILE A 547 16.42 20.94 -18.25
CA ILE A 547 15.24 20.93 -19.13
C ILE A 547 14.20 21.94 -18.63
N SER A 548 13.90 21.96 -17.33
CA SER A 548 12.91 22.89 -16.77
C SER A 548 13.25 24.36 -17.05
N LYS A 549 14.55 24.70 -17.03
CA LYS A 549 15.06 26.03 -17.33
C LYS A 549 15.03 26.34 -18.83
N ILE A 550 15.57 25.44 -19.65
CA ILE A 550 15.77 25.65 -21.09
C ILE A 550 14.43 25.72 -21.84
N TYR A 551 13.49 24.85 -21.46
CA TYR A 551 12.18 24.76 -22.09
C TYR A 551 11.11 25.58 -21.35
N ASN A 552 11.50 26.35 -20.32
CA ASN A 552 10.61 27.14 -19.47
C ASN A 552 9.39 26.32 -19.02
N ARG A 553 9.66 25.13 -18.46
CA ARG A 553 8.68 24.08 -18.23
C ARG A 553 8.72 23.64 -16.79
N GLU A 554 7.57 23.68 -16.11
CA GLU A 554 7.44 22.98 -14.84
C GLU A 554 7.36 21.48 -15.10
N ILE A 555 8.24 20.72 -14.47
CA ILE A 555 8.28 19.26 -14.56
C ILE A 555 8.16 18.71 -13.14
N VAL A 556 7.22 17.81 -12.92
CA VAL A 556 6.99 17.16 -11.63
C VAL A 556 7.29 15.67 -11.79
N VAL A 557 8.30 15.18 -11.09
CA VAL A 557 8.63 13.76 -11.04
C VAL A 557 8.27 13.21 -9.66
N ARG A 558 7.39 12.23 -9.60
CA ARG A 558 7.11 11.44 -8.40
C ARG A 558 7.94 10.18 -8.43
N ASP A 559 8.87 10.04 -7.49
CA ASP A 559 9.55 8.77 -7.26
C ASP A 559 8.89 7.98 -6.12
N LEU A 560 9.51 6.88 -5.69
CA LEU A 560 8.99 6.05 -4.59
C LEU A 560 8.83 6.78 -3.26
N MET A 561 9.58 7.87 -3.04
CA MET A 561 9.72 8.53 -1.74
C MET A 561 9.09 9.91 -1.71
N ARG A 562 9.21 10.69 -2.79
CA ARG A 562 8.80 12.10 -2.81
C ARG A 562 8.46 12.62 -4.20
N PHE A 563 7.94 13.85 -4.20
CA PHE A 563 7.86 14.71 -5.37
C PHE A 563 9.13 15.54 -5.53
N HIS A 564 9.57 15.62 -6.77
CA HIS A 564 10.58 16.53 -7.28
C HIS A 564 9.90 17.48 -8.24
N ARG A 565 9.73 18.74 -7.83
CA ARG A 565 9.18 19.79 -8.68
C ARG A 565 10.34 20.61 -9.24
N PHE A 566 10.59 20.43 -10.52
CA PHE A 566 11.63 21.13 -11.28
C PHE A 566 11.04 22.38 -11.92
N LYS A 567 11.64 23.52 -11.62
CA LYS A 567 11.22 24.82 -12.16
C LYS A 567 12.43 25.75 -12.22
N ASP A 568 12.60 26.42 -13.35
CA ASP A 568 13.64 27.44 -13.57
C ASP A 568 15.07 26.97 -13.25
N GLY A 569 15.36 25.67 -13.43
CA GLY A 569 16.69 25.11 -13.14
C GLY A 569 16.90 24.65 -11.71
N SER A 570 15.87 24.75 -10.87
CA SER A 570 15.88 24.32 -9.47
C SER A 570 14.94 23.15 -9.25
N CYS A 571 15.17 22.37 -8.19
CA CYS A 571 14.25 21.33 -7.73
C CYS A 571 13.79 21.64 -6.31
N SER A 572 12.52 21.35 -6.00
CA SER A 572 11.94 21.50 -4.66
C SER A 572 12.64 20.70 -3.56
N CYS A 573 13.49 19.73 -3.91
CA CYS A 573 14.29 18.98 -2.93
C CYS A 573 15.55 19.72 -2.45
N GLY A 574 15.95 20.82 -3.10
CA GLY A 574 17.19 21.52 -2.77
C GLY A 574 18.45 20.66 -2.92
N ASP A 575 18.40 19.66 -3.80
CA ASP A 575 19.44 18.62 -3.97
C ASP A 575 19.68 17.75 -2.71
N TYR A 576 18.73 17.77 -1.76
CA TYR A 576 18.67 16.89 -0.59
C TYR A 576 17.55 15.86 -0.76
N TRP A 577 17.89 14.67 -1.24
CA TRP A 577 16.93 13.60 -1.50
C TRP A 577 17.54 12.23 -1.39
#